data_AF-A0A453HBE1-F1
#
_entry.id   AF-A0A453HBE1-F1
#
_cell.length_a   1.000
_cell.length_b   1.000
_cell.length_c   1.000
_cell.angle_alpha   90.00
_cell.angle_beta   90.00
_cell.angle_gamma   90.00
#
_symmetry.space_group_name_H-M   'P 1'
#
loop_
_entity.id
_entity.type
_entity.pdbx_description
1 polymer ?
#
loop_
_entity_poly.entity_id
_entity_poly.type
_entity_poly.pdbx_seq_one_letter_code
_entity_poly.pdbx_strand_id
1 'polypeptide(L)'
;QVTVQALDEKLGRMVTRVVLPRVVMHSRHHYGAFSQNFSGLELEDGGGRGTSGSHWEKRLLMNEIMTGSVDTRSVVSKMTLALLEDSGWYQANYSMAEHLDWGRNQGTEFAISPCNSWKGAYRCNTTQLSGCTYNREAEGYCPIVSYSGDLPKWAQYFPQANKGGQSSLADYCTYFVAYSDGSCTDVNSARAPDRMLGEVRGSNSRCMASTLVRTGFVRGSMTQGNGCYQHRCTNNSLEVAVDGVWKSCPESGGPVQFPGFNGDLICPAYHELCNTVPVQISGQCPKSCSFNGDCIAGTCHCFPGFHDHDCSRRSCPDKCSGHGICKANGICECESGWTGIDCSTAVCDEQCSLHGGVCDNGKCEFRCSDYAGYTCQKGSTILPSLSMCHDVLVRDSDGQHCAPSELSILQQLEAVVLVPNYNRLMPSGRTFLNFFNNANCAAAAKRLACWISIQRCDEDGDNRLRVCYSACELYNTACGAGLDCSDQTLFSKREEEEKGVPCTGYGEKKSSWI
;
A
#
# COMPACT_ATOMS: atom_id res chain seq x y z
N GLN A 1 6.13 16.07 -3.23
CA GLN A 1 4.91 15.41 -3.73
C GLN A 1 5.06 13.91 -3.50
N VAL A 2 4.12 13.28 -2.78
CA VAL A 2 4.22 11.86 -2.36
C VAL A 2 3.70 10.91 -3.43
N THR A 3 2.52 11.24 -3.97
CA THR A 3 1.86 10.46 -5.01
C THR A 3 1.52 11.32 -6.23
N VAL A 4 1.42 10.67 -7.38
CA VAL A 4 0.89 11.23 -8.63
C VAL A 4 -0.21 10.31 -9.12
N GLN A 5 -1.37 10.89 -9.40
CA GLN A 5 -2.49 10.19 -10.02
C GLN A 5 -2.66 10.66 -11.45
N ALA A 6 -2.68 9.73 -12.40
CA ALA A 6 -2.84 10.03 -13.82
C ALA A 6 -3.56 8.89 -14.54
N LEU A 7 -4.19 9.19 -15.69
CA LEU A 7 -4.67 8.16 -16.60
C LEU A 7 -3.47 7.47 -17.22
N ASP A 8 -3.36 6.16 -17.01
CA ASP A 8 -2.35 5.36 -17.68
C ASP A 8 -2.92 4.82 -18.99
N GLU A 9 -2.36 5.26 -20.12
CA GLU A 9 -2.86 4.85 -21.44
C GLU A 9 -2.59 3.37 -21.75
N LYS A 10 -1.52 2.78 -21.20
CA LYS A 10 -1.20 1.35 -21.41
C LYS A 10 -2.14 0.47 -20.61
N LEU A 11 -2.41 0.84 -19.36
CA LEU A 11 -3.30 0.09 -18.48
C LEU A 11 -4.78 0.43 -18.74
N GLY A 12 -5.09 1.57 -19.36
CA GLY A 12 -6.46 1.98 -19.66
C GLY A 12 -7.29 2.34 -18.42
N ARG A 13 -6.62 2.71 -17.31
CA ARG A 13 -7.26 3.09 -16.03
C ARG A 13 -6.51 4.23 -15.35
N MET A 14 -7.17 4.89 -14.39
CA MET A 14 -6.50 5.84 -13.50
C MET A 14 -5.58 5.07 -12.57
N VAL A 15 -4.35 5.52 -12.40
CA VAL A 15 -3.35 4.88 -11.54
C VAL A 15 -2.75 5.91 -10.60
N THR A 16 -2.67 5.56 -9.31
CA THR A 16 -1.98 6.36 -8.30
C THR A 16 -0.61 5.73 -8.04
N ARG A 17 0.46 6.51 -8.23
CA ARG A 17 1.84 6.06 -8.04
C ARG A 17 2.49 6.81 -6.90
N VAL A 18 3.17 6.10 -6.01
CA VAL A 18 4.14 6.68 -5.07
C VAL A 18 5.41 7.03 -5.84
N VAL A 19 5.79 8.30 -5.81
CA VAL A 19 6.93 8.87 -6.57
C VAL A 19 8.08 9.29 -5.65
N LEU A 20 8.10 8.75 -4.42
CA LEU A 20 9.14 9.05 -3.44
C LEU A 20 10.50 8.47 -3.87
N PRO A 21 11.62 9.18 -3.65
CA PRO A 21 12.89 8.85 -4.28
C PRO A 21 13.41 7.43 -3.97
N ARG A 22 13.40 6.98 -2.71
CA ARG A 22 13.87 5.64 -2.36
C ARG A 22 12.88 4.57 -2.79
N VAL A 23 11.58 4.84 -2.74
CA VAL A 23 10.56 3.89 -3.25
C VAL A 23 10.80 3.63 -4.74
N VAL A 24 10.97 4.68 -5.54
CA VAL A 24 11.25 4.57 -6.97
C VAL A 24 12.56 3.80 -7.19
N MET A 25 13.62 4.20 -6.51
CA MET A 25 14.94 3.57 -6.64
C MET A 25 14.92 2.08 -6.28
N HIS A 26 14.37 1.69 -5.13
CA HIS A 26 14.29 0.29 -4.71
C HIS A 26 13.40 -0.54 -5.64
N SER A 27 12.32 0.05 -6.15
CA SER A 27 11.45 -0.61 -7.14
C SER A 27 12.18 -0.85 -8.46
N ARG A 28 12.93 0.15 -8.97
CA ARG A 28 13.75 -0.02 -10.18
C ARG A 28 14.76 -1.14 -10.02
N HIS A 29 15.43 -1.22 -8.87
CA HIS A 29 16.37 -2.30 -8.57
C HIS A 29 15.71 -3.67 -8.41
N HIS A 30 14.49 -3.73 -7.86
CA HIS A 30 13.73 -4.97 -7.71
C HIS A 30 13.31 -5.54 -9.07
N TYR A 31 12.62 -4.74 -9.88
CA TYR A 31 12.13 -5.16 -11.19
C TYR A 31 13.23 -5.20 -12.26
N GLY A 32 14.37 -4.52 -12.05
CA GLY A 32 15.34 -4.28 -13.11
C GLY A 32 14.86 -3.23 -14.13
N ALA A 33 14.09 -2.26 -13.66
CA ALA A 33 13.37 -1.28 -14.48
C ALA A 33 14.11 0.07 -14.58
N PHE A 34 15.35 0.10 -15.06
CA PHE A 34 16.20 1.30 -15.16
C PHE A 34 15.82 2.24 -16.33
N SER A 35 14.52 2.53 -16.46
CA SER A 35 13.92 3.34 -17.52
C SER A 35 13.19 4.54 -16.94
N GLN A 36 13.18 5.65 -17.69
CA GLN A 36 12.36 6.83 -17.37
C GLN A 36 10.86 6.53 -17.41
N ASN A 37 10.45 5.49 -18.14
CA ASN A 37 9.04 5.07 -18.20
C ASN A 37 8.54 4.46 -16.88
N PHE A 38 9.45 4.07 -15.97
CA PHE A 38 9.08 3.70 -14.61
C PHE A 38 9.13 4.96 -13.73
N SER A 39 7.96 5.55 -13.46
CA SER A 39 7.82 6.82 -12.76
C SER A 39 7.48 6.69 -11.27
N GLY A 40 7.01 5.53 -10.83
CA GLY A 40 6.61 5.29 -9.44
C GLY A 40 6.02 3.91 -9.23
N LEU A 41 5.84 3.53 -7.96
CA LEU A 41 5.24 2.27 -7.57
C LEU A 41 3.74 2.45 -7.32
N GLU A 42 2.92 1.55 -7.85
CA GLU A 42 1.47 1.71 -7.85
C GLU A 42 0.85 1.37 -6.48
N LEU A 43 -0.14 2.18 -6.09
CA LEU A 43 -1.06 1.87 -5.01
C LEU A 43 -2.28 1.14 -5.58
N GLU A 44 -2.82 0.24 -4.78
CA GLU A 44 -4.06 -0.48 -5.04
C GLU A 44 -5.20 0.50 -5.32
N ASP A 45 -6.02 0.19 -6.33
CA ASP A 45 -7.21 0.95 -6.71
C ASP A 45 -8.51 0.12 -6.59
N GLY A 46 -8.40 -1.16 -6.21
CA GLY A 46 -9.50 -2.05 -5.86
C GLY A 46 -9.76 -2.20 -4.35
N GLY A 47 -10.65 -3.13 -3.99
CA GLY A 47 -10.87 -3.54 -2.59
C GLY A 47 -11.63 -2.55 -1.69
N GLY A 48 -12.15 -1.45 -2.24
CA GLY A 48 -12.89 -0.43 -1.48
C GLY A 48 -11.99 0.50 -0.67
N ARG A 49 -12.57 1.38 0.15
CA ARG A 49 -11.87 2.47 0.85
C ARG A 49 -10.83 2.05 1.87
N GLY A 50 -11.04 0.90 2.51
CA GLY A 50 -10.05 0.34 3.43
C GLY A 50 -8.80 -0.18 2.73
N THR A 51 -8.85 -0.34 1.41
CA THR A 51 -7.80 -1.00 0.62
C THR A 51 -7.15 -0.02 -0.35
N SER A 52 -7.98 0.55 -1.24
CA SER A 52 -7.57 1.49 -2.29
C SER A 52 -6.84 2.70 -1.71
N GLY A 53 -5.69 3.05 -2.28
CA GLY A 53 -4.88 4.19 -1.89
C GLY A 53 -4.04 4.02 -0.61
N SER A 54 -4.23 2.93 0.14
CA SER A 54 -3.52 2.66 1.39
C SER A 54 -2.64 1.42 1.34
N HIS A 55 -2.74 0.63 0.27
CA HIS A 55 -1.99 -0.61 0.06
C HIS A 55 -1.24 -0.58 -1.26
N TRP A 56 -0.18 -1.37 -1.35
CA TRP A 56 0.49 -1.61 -2.62
C TRP A 56 -0.39 -2.40 -3.58
N GLU A 57 -0.29 -2.06 -4.86
CA GLU A 57 -0.92 -2.79 -5.97
C GLU A 57 -0.54 -4.27 -5.93
N LYS A 58 -1.52 -5.15 -5.65
CA LYS A 58 -1.25 -6.58 -5.49
C LYS A 58 -0.75 -7.20 -6.78
N ARG A 59 -1.15 -6.71 -7.96
CA ARG A 59 -0.59 -7.16 -9.25
C ARG A 59 0.94 -7.07 -9.26
N LEU A 60 1.51 -6.02 -8.65
CA LEU A 60 2.95 -5.74 -8.71
C LEU A 60 3.75 -6.29 -7.55
N LEU A 61 3.13 -6.47 -6.37
CA LEU A 61 3.84 -6.86 -5.14
C LEU A 61 3.31 -8.14 -4.48
N MET A 62 2.19 -8.69 -4.92
CA MET A 62 1.63 -9.99 -4.55
C MET A 62 1.59 -10.35 -3.07
N ASN A 63 2.66 -10.94 -2.52
CA ASN A 63 2.77 -11.39 -1.14
C ASN A 63 3.52 -10.39 -0.25
N GLU A 64 3.68 -9.14 -0.69
CA GLU A 64 4.21 -8.09 0.17
C GLU A 64 3.21 -7.75 1.30
N ILE A 65 3.74 -7.46 2.49
CA ILE A 65 2.96 -7.29 3.72
C ILE A 65 1.93 -6.15 3.67
N MET A 66 2.19 -5.10 2.88
CA MET A 66 1.32 -3.93 2.70
C MET A 66 0.43 -4.05 1.45
N THR A 67 0.26 -5.25 0.88
CA THR A 67 -0.80 -5.48 -0.13
C THR A 67 -2.16 -5.64 0.56
N GLY A 68 -3.26 -5.34 -0.15
CA GLY A 68 -4.63 -5.35 0.39
C GLY A 68 -5.20 -6.74 0.71
N SER A 69 -4.36 -7.73 0.97
CA SER A 69 -4.74 -9.12 1.21
C SER A 69 -3.71 -9.85 2.07
N VAL A 70 -4.15 -10.82 2.86
CA VAL A 70 -3.25 -11.65 3.66
C VAL A 70 -2.72 -12.81 2.82
N ASP A 71 -1.40 -13.00 2.83
CA ASP A 71 -0.73 -14.17 2.26
C ASP A 71 -0.14 -15.04 3.37
N THR A 72 -0.04 -16.35 3.13
CA THR A 72 0.57 -17.30 4.07
C THR A 72 2.07 -17.06 4.26
N ARG A 73 2.73 -16.42 3.28
CA ARG A 73 4.14 -16.03 3.34
C ARG A 73 4.29 -14.56 2.95
N SER A 74 3.78 -13.68 3.80
CA SER A 74 3.98 -12.24 3.63
C SER A 74 5.45 -11.85 3.80
N VAL A 75 5.92 -10.89 2.99
CA VAL A 75 7.29 -10.36 3.08
C VAL A 75 7.31 -8.85 3.33
N VAL A 76 8.22 -8.40 4.20
CA VAL A 76 8.55 -6.98 4.37
C VAL A 76 9.62 -6.60 3.35
N SER A 77 9.20 -6.00 2.23
CA SER A 77 10.10 -5.67 1.13
C SER A 77 10.92 -4.39 1.38
N LYS A 78 11.97 -4.20 0.58
CA LYS A 78 12.70 -2.92 0.52
C LYS A 78 11.80 -1.75 0.12
N MET A 79 10.72 -1.98 -0.63
CA MET A 79 9.79 -0.93 -1.06
C MET A 79 8.99 -0.37 0.12
N THR A 80 8.50 -1.24 1.02
CA THR A 80 7.82 -0.80 2.25
C THR A 80 8.78 -0.10 3.20
N LEU A 81 9.99 -0.65 3.40
CA LEU A 81 11.00 0.04 4.21
C LEU A 81 11.37 1.42 3.63
N ALA A 82 11.46 1.52 2.30
CA ALA A 82 11.72 2.78 1.61
C ALA A 82 10.60 3.80 1.78
N LEU A 83 9.34 3.37 1.72
CA LEU A 83 8.19 4.22 1.99
C LEU A 83 8.25 4.78 3.42
N LEU A 84 8.58 3.93 4.39
CA LEU A 84 8.74 4.34 5.78
C LEU A 84 9.92 5.30 5.98
N GLU A 85 11.05 5.08 5.32
CA GLU A 85 12.18 6.01 5.41
C GLU A 85 11.89 7.35 4.73
N ASP A 86 11.32 7.34 3.52
CA ASP A 86 10.97 8.57 2.80
C ASP A 86 9.85 9.37 3.48
N SER A 87 9.08 8.76 4.40
CA SER A 87 8.13 9.50 5.26
C SER A 87 8.83 10.46 6.23
N GLY A 88 10.12 10.26 6.50
CA GLY A 88 10.89 11.03 7.48
C GLY A 88 10.67 10.62 8.94
N TRP A 89 9.73 9.71 9.23
CA TRP A 89 9.46 9.24 10.59
C TRP A 89 10.38 8.11 11.04
N TYR A 90 10.97 7.38 10.09
CA TYR A 90 11.75 6.18 10.37
C TYR A 90 13.11 6.24 9.68
N GLN A 91 14.08 5.55 10.27
CA GLN A 91 15.31 5.19 9.59
C GLN A 91 15.26 3.69 9.28
N ALA A 92 15.20 3.34 8.00
CA ALA A 92 15.10 1.95 7.58
C ALA A 92 16.45 1.21 7.68
N ASN A 93 16.42 -0.02 8.20
CA ASN A 93 17.52 -0.96 8.10
C ASN A 93 17.25 -1.97 6.96
N TYR A 94 17.70 -1.67 5.75
CA TYR A 94 17.48 -2.53 4.57
C TYR A 94 18.15 -3.90 4.63
N SER A 95 19.07 -4.14 5.58
CA SER A 95 19.63 -5.48 5.79
C SER A 95 18.61 -6.47 6.39
N MET A 96 17.54 -5.94 7.01
CA MET A 96 16.42 -6.71 7.54
C MET A 96 15.31 -6.96 6.50
N ALA A 97 15.42 -6.36 5.31
CA ALA A 97 14.41 -6.52 4.27
C ALA A 97 14.36 -7.98 3.82
N GLU A 98 13.15 -8.53 3.78
CA GLU A 98 12.92 -9.87 3.26
C GLU A 98 12.99 -9.89 1.74
N HIS A 99 13.20 -11.10 1.20
CA HIS A 99 13.33 -11.28 -0.22
C HIS A 99 11.96 -11.40 -0.88
N LEU A 100 11.57 -10.38 -1.66
CA LEU A 100 10.42 -10.49 -2.56
C LEU A 100 10.89 -11.07 -3.89
N ASP A 101 10.34 -12.23 -4.28
CA ASP A 101 10.65 -12.88 -5.56
C ASP A 101 9.76 -12.38 -6.70
N TRP A 102 8.51 -11.99 -6.40
CA TRP A 102 7.51 -11.64 -7.40
C TRP A 102 7.94 -10.43 -8.23
N GLY A 103 8.00 -10.60 -9.56
CA GLY A 103 8.37 -9.55 -10.50
C GLY A 103 9.86 -9.22 -10.53
N ARG A 104 10.69 -9.90 -9.72
CA ARG A 104 12.12 -9.60 -9.63
C ARG A 104 12.80 -9.79 -10.99
N ASN A 105 13.57 -8.78 -11.41
CA ASN A 105 14.30 -8.74 -12.68
C ASN A 105 13.44 -8.98 -13.95
N GLN A 106 12.12 -8.74 -13.91
CA GLN A 106 11.24 -8.92 -15.08
C GLN A 106 11.28 -7.72 -16.07
N GLY A 107 11.96 -6.63 -15.70
CA GLY A 107 12.12 -5.43 -16.50
C GLY A 107 10.94 -4.47 -16.43
N THR A 108 11.10 -3.30 -17.05
CA THR A 108 10.10 -2.22 -16.99
C THR A 108 8.72 -2.64 -17.49
N GLU A 109 8.64 -3.44 -18.56
CA GLU A 109 7.36 -3.87 -19.14
C GLU A 109 6.52 -4.71 -18.19
N PHE A 110 7.13 -5.45 -17.25
CA PHE A 110 6.37 -6.17 -16.23
C PHE A 110 5.57 -5.21 -15.34
N ALA A 111 6.19 -4.10 -14.95
CA ALA A 111 5.58 -3.14 -14.03
C ALA A 111 4.52 -2.26 -14.71
N ILE A 112 4.80 -1.79 -15.94
CA ILE A 112 4.00 -0.73 -16.58
C ILE A 112 2.99 -1.23 -17.62
N SER A 113 3.03 -2.51 -18.00
CA SER A 113 2.13 -3.06 -19.02
C SER A 113 1.08 -4.00 -18.41
N PRO A 114 -0.07 -4.18 -19.07
CA PRO A 114 -1.10 -5.09 -18.57
C PRO A 114 -0.56 -6.51 -18.45
N CYS A 115 -1.03 -7.26 -17.46
CA CYS A 115 -0.49 -8.59 -17.15
C CYS A 115 -0.71 -9.65 -18.24
N ASN A 116 -1.57 -9.39 -19.22
CA ASN A 116 -1.68 -10.24 -20.40
C ASN A 116 -0.40 -10.24 -21.28
N SER A 117 0.47 -9.24 -21.11
CA SER A 117 1.78 -9.13 -21.77
C SER A 117 2.90 -9.88 -21.04
N TRP A 118 2.65 -10.32 -19.79
CA TRP A 118 3.63 -11.06 -19.00
C TRP A 118 3.95 -12.41 -19.62
N LYS A 119 5.15 -12.91 -19.31
CA LYS A 119 5.72 -14.12 -19.89
C LYS A 119 5.99 -15.16 -18.80
N GLY A 120 6.11 -16.42 -19.24
CA GLY A 120 6.46 -17.53 -18.36
C GLY A 120 5.44 -17.75 -17.25
N ALA A 121 5.91 -18.10 -16.06
CA ALA A 121 5.07 -18.48 -14.93
C ALA A 121 4.28 -17.32 -14.27
N TYR A 122 4.55 -16.08 -14.67
CA TYR A 122 3.74 -14.91 -14.26
C TYR A 122 2.39 -14.85 -14.99
N ARG A 123 2.20 -15.64 -16.05
CA ARG A 123 0.95 -15.66 -16.80
C ARG A 123 0.50 -17.08 -17.15
N CYS A 124 -0.78 -17.33 -17.00
CA CYS A 124 -1.43 -18.53 -17.51
C CYS A 124 -2.75 -18.16 -18.23
N ASN A 125 -3.17 -18.96 -19.21
CA ASN A 125 -4.32 -18.64 -20.09
C ASN A 125 -5.32 -19.81 -20.27
N THR A 126 -5.10 -20.94 -19.61
CA THR A 126 -5.97 -22.11 -19.69
C THR A 126 -6.07 -22.81 -18.35
N THR A 127 -7.26 -23.30 -18.01
CA THR A 127 -7.49 -24.15 -16.82
C THR A 127 -7.13 -25.61 -17.05
N GLN A 128 -6.85 -25.99 -18.31
CA GLN A 128 -6.61 -27.38 -18.69
C GLN A 128 -5.18 -27.86 -18.39
N LEU A 129 -4.27 -26.94 -18.04
CA LEU A 129 -2.87 -27.24 -17.81
C LEU A 129 -2.49 -26.84 -16.38
N SER A 130 -1.82 -27.75 -15.68
CA SER A 130 -1.00 -27.38 -14.52
C SER A 130 0.29 -26.73 -15.00
N GLY A 131 0.97 -26.02 -14.09
CA GLY A 131 2.26 -25.42 -14.36
C GLY A 131 3.08 -25.28 -13.08
N CYS A 132 4.14 -24.50 -13.17
CA CYS A 132 4.98 -24.18 -12.03
C CYS A 132 4.70 -22.76 -11.56
N THR A 133 4.74 -22.54 -10.25
CA THR A 133 4.72 -21.19 -9.69
C THR A 133 5.92 -20.38 -10.20
N TYR A 134 5.81 -19.06 -10.14
CA TYR A 134 6.83 -18.13 -10.63
C TYR A 134 8.23 -18.36 -10.03
N ASN A 135 8.29 -18.78 -8.77
CA ASN A 135 9.51 -19.13 -8.05
C ASN A 135 9.89 -20.63 -8.15
N ARG A 136 9.10 -21.42 -8.89
CA ARG A 136 9.24 -22.86 -9.09
C ARG A 136 9.25 -23.67 -7.79
N GLU A 137 8.75 -23.13 -6.69
CA GLU A 137 8.71 -23.86 -5.41
C GLU A 137 7.56 -24.85 -5.32
N ALA A 138 6.54 -24.71 -6.19
CA ALA A 138 5.40 -25.60 -6.19
C ALA A 138 4.88 -25.84 -7.61
N GLU A 139 4.24 -26.99 -7.76
CA GLU A 139 3.28 -27.19 -8.83
C GLU A 139 2.01 -26.40 -8.55
N GLY A 140 1.41 -25.87 -9.60
CA GLY A 140 0.27 -24.99 -9.51
C GLY A 140 -0.73 -25.16 -10.63
N TYR A 141 -1.83 -24.43 -10.48
CA TYR A 141 -2.92 -24.35 -11.43
C TYR A 141 -3.20 -22.90 -11.82
N CYS A 142 -3.94 -22.72 -12.90
CA CYS A 142 -4.39 -21.41 -13.36
C CYS A 142 -5.82 -21.14 -12.88
N PRO A 143 -6.04 -20.26 -11.88
CA PRO A 143 -7.38 -19.96 -11.37
C PRO A 143 -8.11 -18.97 -12.29
N ILE A 144 -8.67 -19.48 -13.39
CA ILE A 144 -9.54 -18.69 -14.28
C ILE A 144 -10.99 -18.90 -13.86
N VAL A 145 -11.72 -17.82 -13.63
CA VAL A 145 -13.12 -17.82 -13.23
C VAL A 145 -13.98 -17.09 -14.26
N SER A 146 -15.28 -17.43 -14.27
CA SER A 146 -16.29 -16.70 -15.05
C SER A 146 -17.14 -15.88 -14.08
N TYR A 147 -17.21 -14.58 -14.33
CA TYR A 147 -18.03 -13.64 -13.57
C TYR A 147 -19.46 -13.58 -14.13
N SER A 148 -20.40 -13.14 -13.30
CA SER A 148 -21.82 -12.97 -13.69
C SER A 148 -22.04 -11.81 -14.66
N GLY A 149 -21.11 -10.87 -14.73
CA GLY A 149 -21.10 -9.76 -15.67
C GLY A 149 -19.72 -9.56 -16.29
N ASP A 150 -19.65 -8.65 -17.25
CA ASP A 150 -18.40 -8.33 -17.92
C ASP A 150 -17.42 -7.62 -16.97
N LEU A 151 -16.14 -7.96 -17.10
CA LEU A 151 -15.07 -7.25 -16.42
C LEU A 151 -14.90 -5.85 -17.02
N PRO A 152 -14.29 -4.89 -16.29
CA PRO A 152 -13.90 -3.62 -16.85
C PRO A 152 -13.04 -3.80 -18.11
N LYS A 153 -13.18 -2.92 -19.11
CA LYS A 153 -12.46 -3.04 -20.40
C LYS A 153 -10.94 -3.21 -20.23
N TRP A 154 -10.35 -2.53 -19.26
CA TRP A 154 -8.92 -2.62 -18.95
C TRP A 154 -8.50 -3.97 -18.33
N ALA A 155 -9.43 -4.72 -17.75
CA ALA A 155 -9.21 -6.03 -17.13
C ALA A 155 -9.65 -7.23 -18.02
N GLN A 156 -10.08 -6.98 -19.26
CA GLN A 156 -10.53 -8.03 -20.18
C GLN A 156 -9.34 -8.65 -20.91
N TYR A 157 -8.75 -9.71 -20.33
CA TYR A 157 -7.59 -10.40 -20.90
C TYR A 157 -7.93 -11.62 -21.78
N PHE A 158 -9.20 -12.01 -21.81
CA PHE A 158 -9.70 -13.18 -22.50
C PHE A 158 -10.69 -12.79 -23.60
N PRO A 159 -10.90 -13.64 -24.62
CA PRO A 159 -11.92 -13.40 -25.64
C PRO A 159 -13.33 -13.23 -25.07
N GLN A 160 -13.61 -13.89 -23.94
CA GLN A 160 -14.84 -13.70 -23.19
C GLN A 160 -14.67 -12.58 -22.17
N ALA A 161 -15.49 -11.52 -22.29
CA ALA A 161 -15.41 -10.32 -21.47
C ALA A 161 -15.64 -10.56 -19.97
N ASN A 162 -16.30 -11.66 -19.60
CA ASN A 162 -16.57 -12.04 -18.22
C ASN A 162 -15.56 -13.03 -17.63
N LYS A 163 -14.43 -13.30 -18.29
CA LYS A 163 -13.39 -14.22 -17.80
C LYS A 163 -12.15 -13.48 -17.33
N GLY A 164 -11.62 -13.89 -16.19
CA GLY A 164 -10.40 -13.34 -15.60
C GLY A 164 -9.84 -14.22 -14.48
N GLY A 165 -8.79 -13.73 -13.85
CA GLY A 165 -8.22 -14.31 -12.64
C GLY A 165 -9.09 -14.04 -11.43
N GLN A 166 -9.00 -14.91 -10.42
CA GLN A 166 -9.90 -14.91 -9.27
C GLN A 166 -9.82 -13.64 -8.39
N SER A 167 -8.67 -12.97 -8.33
CA SER A 167 -8.44 -11.83 -7.45
C SER A 167 -8.65 -10.50 -8.19
N SER A 168 -9.58 -9.68 -7.71
CA SER A 168 -9.79 -8.32 -8.21
C SER A 168 -8.66 -7.36 -7.82
N LEU A 169 -8.00 -7.60 -6.69
CA LEU A 169 -6.85 -6.81 -6.21
C LEU A 169 -5.60 -7.05 -7.08
N ALA A 170 -5.49 -8.24 -7.66
CA ALA A 170 -4.43 -8.52 -8.64
C ALA A 170 -4.88 -8.18 -10.07
N ASP A 171 -5.72 -7.15 -10.24
CA ASP A 171 -6.25 -6.69 -11.54
C ASP A 171 -6.91 -7.79 -12.39
N TYR A 172 -7.47 -8.85 -11.78
CA TYR A 172 -7.97 -10.04 -12.47
C TYR A 172 -6.91 -10.76 -13.32
N CYS A 173 -5.63 -10.57 -13.01
CA CYS A 173 -4.53 -11.23 -13.68
C CYS A 173 -4.52 -12.73 -13.39
N THR A 174 -4.19 -13.52 -14.41
CA THR A 174 -4.10 -14.97 -14.32
C THR A 174 -2.66 -15.43 -14.26
N TYR A 175 -2.27 -16.01 -13.14
CA TYR A 175 -0.93 -16.54 -12.87
C TYR A 175 -1.04 -17.91 -12.18
N PHE A 176 0.06 -18.67 -12.16
CA PHE A 176 0.04 -19.98 -11.51
C PHE A 176 0.01 -19.85 -9.98
N VAL A 177 -1.02 -20.42 -9.36
CA VAL A 177 -1.17 -20.52 -7.91
C VAL A 177 -0.80 -21.93 -7.47
N ALA A 178 -0.02 -22.05 -6.39
CA ALA A 178 0.38 -23.34 -5.85
C ALA A 178 -0.84 -24.19 -5.45
N TYR A 179 -0.79 -25.49 -5.72
CA TYR A 179 -1.68 -26.43 -5.05
C TYR A 179 -1.33 -26.49 -3.56
N SER A 180 -2.34 -26.76 -2.71
CA SER A 180 -2.13 -26.91 -1.27
C SER A 180 -1.18 -28.05 -0.90
N ASP A 181 -1.09 -29.08 -1.74
CA ASP A 181 -0.17 -30.21 -1.63
C ASP A 181 0.95 -30.19 -2.71
N GLY A 182 1.10 -29.07 -3.42
CA GLY A 182 1.95 -28.93 -4.60
C GLY A 182 3.41 -28.62 -4.30
N SER A 183 3.78 -28.43 -3.03
CA SER A 183 5.13 -27.99 -2.64
C SER A 183 6.22 -28.93 -3.12
N CYS A 184 7.19 -28.43 -3.87
CA CYS A 184 8.39 -29.19 -4.23
C CYS A 184 9.45 -29.12 -3.14
N THR A 185 9.45 -28.07 -2.32
CA THR A 185 10.53 -27.76 -1.37
C THR A 185 10.28 -28.26 0.04
N ASP A 186 9.03 -28.22 0.48
CA ASP A 186 8.59 -28.63 1.82
C ASP A 186 7.82 -29.95 1.76
N VAL A 187 8.44 -31.01 2.28
CA VAL A 187 7.86 -32.36 2.30
C VAL A 187 6.63 -32.48 3.19
N ASN A 188 6.39 -31.56 4.13
CA ASN A 188 5.22 -31.58 5.00
C ASN A 188 3.96 -31.07 4.29
N SER A 189 4.13 -30.17 3.32
CA SER A 189 3.06 -29.59 2.49
C SER A 189 3.04 -30.18 1.08
N ALA A 190 3.58 -31.38 0.92
CA ALA A 190 3.75 -32.03 -0.37
C ALA A 190 3.01 -33.37 -0.44
N ARG A 191 2.37 -33.63 -1.58
CA ARG A 191 1.95 -34.98 -1.95
C ARG A 191 3.15 -35.90 -2.22
N ALA A 192 2.92 -37.21 -2.15
CA ALA A 192 3.96 -38.20 -2.43
C ALA A 192 4.51 -38.04 -3.87
N PRO A 193 5.84 -38.15 -4.08
CA PRO A 193 6.43 -38.02 -5.41
C PRO A 193 6.04 -39.19 -6.32
N ASP A 194 5.76 -38.90 -7.59
CA ASP A 194 5.47 -39.93 -8.58
C ASP A 194 6.77 -40.56 -9.14
N ARG A 195 7.07 -41.78 -8.69
CA ARG A 195 8.24 -42.56 -9.14
C ARG A 195 8.20 -42.95 -10.62
N MET A 196 7.02 -42.97 -11.24
CA MET A 196 6.86 -43.26 -12.66
C MET A 196 7.24 -42.06 -13.53
N LEU A 197 7.17 -40.85 -12.96
CA LEU A 197 7.61 -39.61 -13.60
C LEU A 197 9.03 -39.21 -13.16
N GLY A 198 9.61 -39.94 -12.21
CA GLY A 198 10.97 -39.70 -11.70
C GLY A 198 11.06 -38.50 -10.75
N GLU A 199 9.94 -38.15 -10.10
CA GLU A 199 9.87 -37.02 -9.18
C GLU A 199 10.61 -37.27 -7.87
N VAL A 200 11.13 -36.18 -7.31
CA VAL A 200 11.69 -36.11 -5.96
C VAL A 200 11.32 -34.77 -5.33
N ARG A 201 10.94 -34.79 -4.06
CA ARG A 201 10.62 -33.58 -3.27
C ARG A 201 11.58 -33.41 -2.10
N GLY A 202 11.85 -32.16 -1.76
CA GLY A 202 12.78 -31.77 -0.70
C GLY A 202 13.34 -30.37 -0.95
N SER A 203 14.12 -29.84 -0.01
CA SER A 203 14.60 -28.45 -0.04
C SER A 203 15.30 -28.04 -1.35
N ASN A 204 16.00 -28.98 -1.99
CA ASN A 204 16.72 -28.81 -3.25
C ASN A 204 15.88 -29.18 -4.49
N SER A 205 14.58 -29.39 -4.35
CA SER A 205 13.69 -29.69 -5.48
C SER A 205 12.95 -28.44 -5.97
N ARG A 206 12.71 -28.37 -7.28
CA ARG A 206 11.95 -27.29 -7.93
C ARG A 206 11.02 -27.85 -9.00
N CYS A 207 9.95 -27.14 -9.27
CA CYS A 207 8.98 -27.48 -10.28
C CYS A 207 9.54 -27.21 -11.68
N MET A 208 9.41 -28.21 -12.56
CA MET A 208 9.81 -28.15 -13.96
C MET A 208 8.73 -28.74 -14.84
N ALA A 209 8.58 -28.21 -16.06
CA ALA A 209 7.74 -28.83 -17.07
C ALA A 209 8.39 -30.15 -17.51
N SER A 210 7.60 -31.21 -17.64
CA SER A 210 8.08 -32.56 -17.89
C SER A 210 7.07 -33.39 -18.67
N THR A 211 7.59 -34.11 -19.66
CA THR A 211 6.89 -35.20 -20.36
C THR A 211 7.43 -36.59 -19.97
N LEU A 212 8.30 -36.66 -18.96
CA LEU A 212 8.96 -37.89 -18.54
C LEU A 212 7.96 -38.95 -18.08
N VAL A 213 8.15 -40.16 -18.59
CA VAL A 213 7.48 -41.39 -18.11
C VAL A 213 8.47 -42.53 -18.18
N ARG A 214 8.58 -43.31 -17.10
CA ARG A 214 9.48 -44.46 -17.03
C ARG A 214 9.19 -45.45 -18.17
N THR A 215 10.23 -45.94 -18.84
CA THR A 215 10.11 -46.87 -19.95
C THR A 215 9.29 -48.10 -19.54
N GLY A 216 8.33 -48.48 -20.38
CA GLY A 216 7.36 -49.55 -20.07
C GLY A 216 6.04 -49.07 -19.47
N PHE A 217 5.94 -47.79 -19.11
CA PHE A 217 4.70 -47.14 -18.68
C PHE A 217 4.24 -46.12 -19.73
N VAL A 218 2.94 -45.89 -19.76
CA VAL A 218 2.30 -44.87 -20.58
C VAL A 218 1.66 -43.82 -19.69
N ARG A 219 1.86 -42.54 -20.03
CA ARG A 219 1.09 -41.46 -19.43
C ARG A 219 -0.38 -41.61 -19.86
N GLY A 220 -1.31 -41.29 -18.97
CA GLY A 220 -2.73 -41.09 -19.34
C GLY A 220 -2.91 -39.96 -20.37
N SER A 221 -4.13 -39.47 -20.58
CA SER A 221 -4.47 -38.55 -21.69
C SER A 221 -3.83 -37.14 -21.65
N MET A 222 -2.87 -36.86 -20.76
CA MET A 222 -2.14 -35.59 -20.70
C MET A 222 -0.73 -35.76 -21.28
N THR A 223 -0.48 -35.14 -22.43
CA THR A 223 0.80 -35.21 -23.15
C THR A 223 1.88 -34.30 -22.54
N GLN A 224 1.49 -33.32 -21.73
CA GLN A 224 2.37 -32.34 -21.09
C GLN A 224 1.96 -32.15 -19.63
N GLY A 225 2.95 -32.09 -18.72
CA GLY A 225 2.70 -31.81 -17.31
C GLY A 225 3.93 -31.21 -16.65
N ASN A 226 3.94 -31.23 -15.33
CA ASN A 226 5.01 -30.71 -14.49
C ASN A 226 5.30 -31.71 -13.38
N GLY A 227 6.45 -31.55 -12.73
CA GLY A 227 6.82 -32.33 -11.57
C GLY A 227 7.96 -31.68 -10.80
N CYS A 228 8.24 -32.24 -9.62
CA CYS A 228 9.30 -31.76 -8.76
C CYS A 228 10.58 -32.58 -8.98
N TYR A 229 11.68 -31.89 -9.28
CA TYR A 229 12.97 -32.51 -9.56
C TYR A 229 14.06 -31.82 -8.75
N GLN A 230 15.02 -32.61 -8.27
CA GLN A 230 16.17 -32.06 -7.56
C GLN A 230 17.04 -31.27 -8.53
N HIS A 231 17.62 -30.19 -8.02
CA HIS A 231 18.61 -29.41 -8.75
C HIS A 231 19.82 -29.12 -7.86
N ARG A 232 20.94 -28.82 -8.52
CA ARG A 232 22.14 -28.27 -7.90
C ARG A 232 22.84 -27.34 -8.87
N CYS A 233 23.61 -26.41 -8.32
CA CYS A 233 24.37 -25.43 -9.09
C CYS A 233 25.86 -25.74 -8.89
N THR A 234 26.53 -26.18 -9.95
CA THR A 234 27.95 -26.60 -9.91
C THR A 234 28.70 -25.99 -11.08
N ASN A 235 29.82 -25.30 -10.83
CA ASN A 235 30.69 -24.72 -11.87
C ASN A 235 29.94 -23.89 -12.94
N ASN A 236 29.08 -22.95 -12.52
CA ASN A 236 28.20 -22.17 -13.42
C ASN A 236 27.27 -23.01 -14.32
N SER A 237 27.00 -24.26 -13.94
CA SER A 237 26.05 -25.14 -14.61
C SER A 237 24.91 -25.50 -13.67
N LEU A 238 23.69 -25.50 -14.21
CA LEU A 238 22.52 -26.02 -13.53
C LEU A 238 22.45 -27.51 -13.84
N GLU A 239 22.44 -28.35 -12.81
CA GLU A 239 22.22 -29.78 -12.97
C GLU A 239 20.91 -30.19 -12.31
N VAL A 240 20.22 -31.12 -12.94
CA VAL A 240 18.94 -31.66 -12.49
C VAL A 240 19.01 -33.17 -12.40
N ALA A 241 18.30 -33.74 -11.42
CA ALA A 241 18.31 -35.18 -11.18
C ALA A 241 16.95 -35.80 -11.44
N VAL A 242 16.97 -36.95 -12.13
CA VAL A 242 15.83 -37.87 -12.30
C VAL A 242 16.30 -39.25 -11.90
N ASP A 243 15.62 -39.88 -10.95
CA ASP A 243 15.94 -41.22 -10.44
C ASP A 243 17.41 -41.38 -9.99
N GLY A 244 17.96 -40.33 -9.38
CA GLY A 244 19.36 -40.29 -8.91
C GLY A 244 20.41 -40.03 -10.01
N VAL A 245 20.01 -39.97 -11.29
CA VAL A 245 20.90 -39.63 -12.40
C VAL A 245 20.92 -38.12 -12.58
N TRP A 246 22.11 -37.52 -12.50
CA TRP A 246 22.31 -36.08 -12.70
C TRP A 246 22.66 -35.77 -14.16
N LYS A 247 22.04 -34.72 -14.71
CA LYS A 247 22.40 -34.17 -16.02
C LYS A 247 22.48 -32.65 -15.97
N SER A 248 23.42 -32.09 -16.71
CA SER A 248 23.54 -30.65 -16.90
C SER A 248 22.45 -30.13 -17.86
N CYS A 249 21.84 -29.02 -17.49
CA CYS A 249 20.88 -28.29 -18.29
C CYS A 249 21.59 -27.39 -19.32
N PRO A 250 20.99 -27.14 -20.49
CA PRO A 250 21.42 -26.05 -21.37
C PRO A 250 21.37 -24.70 -20.63
N GLU A 251 22.31 -23.81 -20.91
CA GLU A 251 22.41 -22.50 -20.24
C GLU A 251 21.12 -21.65 -20.39
N SER A 252 20.54 -21.64 -21.59
CA SER A 252 19.26 -20.97 -21.89
C SER A 252 18.02 -21.74 -21.43
N GLY A 253 18.19 -22.90 -20.80
CA GLY A 253 17.11 -23.86 -20.56
C GLY A 253 16.73 -24.63 -21.83
N GLY A 254 15.91 -25.66 -21.65
CA GLY A 254 15.49 -26.53 -22.75
C GLY A 254 15.32 -28.00 -22.37
N PRO A 255 14.96 -28.86 -23.33
CA PRO A 255 14.70 -30.27 -23.09
C PRO A 255 15.97 -31.05 -22.76
N VAL A 256 15.87 -31.95 -21.77
CA VAL A 256 16.89 -32.91 -21.38
C VAL A 256 16.24 -34.28 -21.20
N GLN A 257 16.81 -35.28 -21.87
CA GLN A 257 16.33 -36.67 -21.80
C GLN A 257 17.06 -37.44 -20.70
N PHE A 258 16.41 -38.44 -20.10
CA PHE A 258 17.01 -39.29 -19.07
C PHE A 258 16.95 -40.77 -19.44
N PRO A 259 18.02 -41.55 -19.19
CA PRO A 259 17.99 -42.99 -19.42
C PRO A 259 16.88 -43.67 -18.62
N GLY A 260 16.15 -44.59 -19.24
CA GLY A 260 15.05 -45.30 -18.60
C GLY A 260 13.73 -44.52 -18.53
N PHE A 261 13.66 -43.35 -19.17
CA PHE A 261 12.45 -42.55 -19.32
C PHE A 261 12.23 -42.19 -20.79
N ASN A 262 10.96 -42.17 -21.20
CA ASN A 262 10.49 -41.59 -22.45
C ASN A 262 10.11 -40.12 -22.21
N GLY A 263 10.29 -39.26 -23.22
CA GLY A 263 10.00 -37.82 -23.12
C GLY A 263 11.18 -37.00 -22.61
N ASP A 264 10.90 -35.76 -22.24
CA ASP A 264 11.90 -34.75 -21.88
C ASP A 264 11.53 -34.05 -20.57
N LEU A 265 12.55 -33.74 -19.77
CA LEU A 265 12.46 -32.75 -18.72
C LEU A 265 12.87 -31.40 -19.30
N ILE A 266 12.04 -30.37 -19.13
CA ILE A 266 12.36 -29.03 -19.60
C ILE A 266 13.06 -28.28 -18.48
N CYS A 267 14.39 -28.21 -18.59
CA CYS A 267 15.21 -27.41 -17.70
C CYS A 267 14.86 -25.92 -17.80
N PRO A 268 14.78 -25.21 -16.67
CA PRO A 268 14.81 -23.75 -16.70
C PRO A 268 16.16 -23.23 -17.19
N ALA A 269 16.21 -21.96 -17.54
CA ALA A 269 17.49 -21.30 -17.78
C ALA A 269 18.32 -21.29 -16.50
N TYR A 270 19.65 -21.34 -16.64
CA TYR A 270 20.59 -21.34 -15.50
C TYR A 270 20.26 -20.24 -14.50
N HIS A 271 19.88 -19.05 -14.99
CA HIS A 271 19.66 -17.90 -14.15
C HIS A 271 18.40 -17.93 -13.29
N GLU A 272 17.44 -18.80 -13.60
CA GLU A 272 16.20 -18.91 -12.83
C GLU A 272 16.41 -19.65 -11.50
N LEU A 273 17.37 -20.58 -11.43
CA LEU A 273 17.62 -21.39 -10.23
C LEU A 273 19.02 -21.22 -9.63
N CYS A 274 20.02 -20.86 -10.44
CA CYS A 274 21.43 -20.91 -10.02
C CYS A 274 22.14 -19.56 -10.02
N ASN A 275 21.62 -18.52 -10.68
CA ASN A 275 22.18 -17.18 -10.47
C ASN A 275 21.54 -16.51 -9.27
N THR A 276 22.38 -16.27 -8.27
CA THR A 276 22.22 -15.11 -7.38
C THR A 276 22.82 -13.84 -8.00
N VAL A 277 23.55 -13.96 -9.12
CA VAL A 277 24.11 -12.83 -9.84
C VAL A 277 23.02 -12.21 -10.72
N PRO A 278 22.73 -10.91 -10.58
CA PRO A 278 21.74 -10.25 -11.40
C PRO A 278 22.10 -10.45 -12.88
N VAL A 279 21.11 -10.83 -13.70
CA VAL A 279 21.19 -10.71 -15.15
C VAL A 279 21.86 -9.37 -15.47
N GLN A 280 22.82 -9.33 -16.39
CA GLN A 280 23.42 -8.06 -16.82
C GLN A 280 22.30 -7.22 -17.46
N ILE A 281 21.67 -6.38 -16.65
CA ILE A 281 20.63 -5.47 -17.09
C ILE A 281 21.36 -4.30 -17.71
N SER A 282 21.27 -4.16 -19.03
CA SER A 282 21.74 -2.95 -19.72
C SER A 282 21.14 -1.73 -19.03
N GLY A 283 21.99 -0.80 -18.58
CA GLY A 283 21.58 0.37 -17.80
C GLY A 283 21.79 0.27 -16.30
N GLN A 284 22.54 -0.72 -15.80
CA GLN A 284 23.03 -0.73 -14.41
C GLN A 284 23.98 0.43 -14.12
N CYS A 285 23.80 1.08 -12.97
CA CYS A 285 24.57 2.25 -12.57
C CYS A 285 25.79 1.90 -11.71
N PRO A 286 26.83 2.76 -11.69
CA PRO A 286 28.01 2.56 -10.85
C PRO A 286 27.60 2.42 -9.38
N LYS A 287 28.03 1.32 -8.75
CA LYS A 287 27.69 0.94 -7.37
C LYS A 287 26.20 1.06 -7.02
N SER A 288 25.29 0.89 -7.98
CA SER A 288 23.85 1.10 -7.77
C SER A 288 23.52 2.50 -7.21
N CYS A 289 24.26 3.53 -7.64
CA CYS A 289 24.14 4.89 -7.13
C CYS A 289 24.27 4.98 -5.60
N SER A 290 25.01 4.05 -4.99
CA SER A 290 25.15 3.89 -3.54
C SER A 290 23.81 3.84 -2.79
N PHE A 291 22.71 3.49 -3.48
CA PHE A 291 21.33 3.60 -2.99
C PHE A 291 20.92 5.01 -2.53
N ASN A 292 21.63 6.04 -3.00
CA ASN A 292 21.37 7.47 -2.73
C ASN A 292 21.04 8.25 -4.01
N GLY A 293 20.52 7.56 -5.02
CA GLY A 293 20.18 8.16 -6.29
C GLY A 293 19.39 7.22 -7.19
N ASP A 294 18.70 7.81 -8.13
CA ASP A 294 17.94 7.11 -9.15
C ASP A 294 18.85 6.62 -10.27
N CYS A 295 18.80 5.31 -10.52
CA CYS A 295 19.50 4.72 -11.65
C CYS A 295 18.61 4.72 -12.90
N ILE A 296 18.99 5.52 -13.91
CA ILE A 296 18.26 5.64 -15.16
C ILE A 296 19.25 5.52 -16.32
N ALA A 297 19.05 4.50 -17.17
CA ALA A 297 19.87 4.27 -18.36
C ALA A 297 21.40 4.29 -18.07
N GLY A 298 21.83 3.72 -16.94
CA GLY A 298 23.24 3.64 -16.53
C GLY A 298 23.80 4.92 -15.88
N THR A 299 22.99 5.97 -15.71
CA THR A 299 23.40 7.22 -15.07
C THR A 299 22.73 7.39 -13.71
N CYS A 300 23.49 7.85 -12.72
CA CYS A 300 22.99 8.16 -11.39
C CYS A 300 22.44 9.59 -11.31
N HIS A 301 21.17 9.71 -10.94
CA HIS A 301 20.51 10.97 -10.59
C HIS A 301 20.41 11.04 -9.05
N CYS A 302 21.40 11.66 -8.42
CA CYS A 302 21.53 11.64 -6.96
C CYS A 302 20.39 12.35 -6.23
N PHE A 303 20.02 11.80 -5.08
CA PHE A 303 19.08 12.44 -4.16
C PHE A 303 19.69 13.73 -3.58
N PRO A 304 18.85 14.67 -3.09
CA PRO A 304 19.33 15.90 -2.47
C PRO A 304 20.41 15.65 -1.40
N GLY A 305 21.50 16.41 -1.46
CA GLY A 305 22.65 16.27 -0.56
C GLY A 305 23.63 15.16 -0.95
N PHE A 306 23.38 14.40 -2.01
CA PHE A 306 24.33 13.41 -2.54
C PHE A 306 24.85 13.81 -3.91
N HIS A 307 26.10 13.44 -4.17
CA HIS A 307 26.82 13.84 -5.37
C HIS A 307 27.93 12.83 -5.72
N ASP A 308 28.68 13.16 -6.77
CA ASP A 308 29.57 12.29 -7.53
C ASP A 308 28.83 11.31 -8.45
N HIS A 309 29.57 10.63 -9.34
CA HIS A 309 29.00 9.74 -10.36
C HIS A 309 28.24 8.52 -9.81
N ASP A 310 28.44 8.18 -8.54
CA ASP A 310 27.84 7.04 -7.85
C ASP A 310 27.03 7.44 -6.60
N CYS A 311 26.77 8.74 -6.39
CA CYS A 311 26.06 9.30 -5.23
C CYS A 311 26.60 8.86 -3.86
N SER A 312 27.89 8.50 -3.78
CA SER A 312 28.52 8.04 -2.54
C SER A 312 28.89 9.18 -1.60
N ARG A 313 29.11 10.38 -2.14
CA ARG A 313 29.53 11.53 -1.35
C ARG A 313 28.31 12.32 -0.90
N ARG A 314 28.27 12.60 0.41
CA ARG A 314 27.18 13.35 1.06
C ARG A 314 27.67 14.74 1.47
N SER A 315 26.80 15.73 1.33
CA SER A 315 26.88 17.06 1.92
C SER A 315 25.51 17.42 2.46
N CYS A 316 25.44 18.37 3.39
CA CYS A 316 24.16 18.82 3.89
C CYS A 316 23.35 19.48 2.78
N PRO A 317 22.17 18.93 2.43
CA PRO A 317 21.32 19.55 1.43
C PRO A 317 20.95 20.96 1.90
N ASP A 318 21.04 21.91 0.97
CA ASP A 318 20.75 23.34 1.16
C ASP A 318 21.35 23.97 2.44
N LYS A 319 22.51 23.45 2.88
CA LYS A 319 23.18 23.88 4.12
C LYS A 319 22.25 23.82 5.34
N CYS A 320 21.44 22.77 5.43
CA CYS A 320 20.45 22.58 6.48
C CYS A 320 19.40 23.70 6.53
N SER A 321 19.10 24.30 5.38
CA SER A 321 18.11 25.37 5.20
C SER A 321 18.28 26.58 6.13
N GLY A 322 19.46 26.73 6.74
CA GLY A 322 19.69 27.73 7.80
C GLY A 322 19.02 27.43 9.14
N HIS A 323 18.40 26.27 9.32
CA HIS A 323 17.69 25.82 10.52
C HIS A 323 18.34 24.60 11.18
N GLY A 324 19.66 24.47 11.02
CA GLY A 324 20.40 23.34 11.56
C GLY A 324 21.90 23.46 11.36
N ILE A 325 22.63 22.58 12.04
CA ILE A 325 24.08 22.49 11.95
C ILE A 325 24.46 21.34 11.03
N CYS A 326 25.23 21.65 9.99
CA CYS A 326 25.76 20.65 9.09
C CYS A 326 26.92 19.87 9.74
N LYS A 327 26.74 18.56 9.95
CA LYS A 327 27.78 17.69 10.50
C LYS A 327 28.77 17.24 9.42
N ALA A 328 29.96 16.81 9.86
CA ALA A 328 31.04 16.38 8.96
C ALA A 328 30.67 15.17 8.07
N ASN A 329 29.68 14.37 8.46
CA ASN A 329 29.14 13.26 7.68
C ASN A 329 28.04 13.69 6.68
N GLY A 330 27.79 15.00 6.53
CA GLY A 330 26.78 15.54 5.62
C GLY A 330 25.33 15.37 6.11
N ILE A 331 25.12 15.12 7.40
CA ILE A 331 23.79 15.06 8.03
C ILE A 331 23.49 16.38 8.73
N CYS A 332 22.27 16.87 8.58
CA CYS A 332 21.79 18.04 9.30
C CYS A 332 21.30 17.66 10.70
N GLU A 333 21.82 18.34 11.72
CA GLU A 333 21.23 18.35 13.06
C GLU A 333 20.31 19.56 13.14
N CYS A 334 19.00 19.33 13.06
CA CYS A 334 18.02 20.41 13.02
C CYS A 334 17.85 21.09 14.37
N GLU A 335 17.60 22.39 14.33
CA GLU A 335 17.21 23.17 15.49
C GLU A 335 15.81 22.75 15.98
N SER A 336 15.51 23.02 17.24
CA SER A 336 14.20 22.71 17.82
C SER A 336 13.08 23.37 17.01
N GLY A 337 12.07 22.59 16.63
CA GLY A 337 10.98 23.05 15.78
C GLY A 337 11.20 22.84 14.28
N TRP A 338 12.31 22.25 13.86
CA TRP A 338 12.60 21.90 12.47
C TRP A 338 12.96 20.42 12.32
N THR A 339 12.66 19.85 11.15
CA THR A 339 12.88 18.45 10.80
C THR A 339 13.12 18.30 9.30
N GLY A 340 13.33 17.06 8.87
CA GLY A 340 13.68 16.71 7.48
C GLY A 340 15.18 16.61 7.25
N ILE A 341 15.56 16.08 6.09
CA ILE A 341 16.97 15.81 5.73
C ILE A 341 17.82 17.08 5.62
N ASP A 342 17.18 18.21 5.36
CA ASP A 342 17.76 19.54 5.17
C ASP A 342 17.20 20.58 6.17
N CYS A 343 16.46 20.15 7.20
CA CYS A 343 15.80 21.04 8.17
C CYS A 343 14.88 22.10 7.55
N SER A 344 14.34 21.87 6.36
CA SER A 344 13.40 22.79 5.70
C SER A 344 11.97 22.69 6.22
N THR A 345 11.63 21.61 6.93
CA THR A 345 10.26 21.35 7.40
C THR A 345 10.10 21.78 8.85
N ALA A 346 9.29 22.78 9.11
CA ALA A 346 8.89 23.13 10.47
C ALA A 346 8.01 22.03 11.07
N VAL A 347 8.27 21.68 12.32
CA VAL A 347 7.53 20.71 13.10
C VAL A 347 6.22 21.36 13.56
N CYS A 348 5.09 20.67 13.37
CA CYS A 348 3.82 21.08 13.96
C CYS A 348 3.70 20.59 15.40
N ASP A 349 2.78 21.20 16.16
CA ASP A 349 2.40 20.74 17.49
C ASP A 349 2.08 19.22 17.48
N GLU A 350 2.55 18.49 18.49
CA GLU A 350 2.31 17.04 18.62
C GLU A 350 0.81 16.70 18.61
N GLN A 351 -0.05 17.63 19.08
CA GLN A 351 -1.49 17.46 19.09
C GLN A 351 -2.12 17.54 17.68
N CYS A 352 -1.39 18.00 16.67
CA CYS A 352 -1.87 18.09 15.29
C CYS A 352 -2.33 16.73 14.76
N SER A 353 -1.47 15.72 14.85
CA SER A 353 -1.78 14.37 14.36
C SER A 353 -2.79 13.64 15.25
N LEU A 354 -2.80 13.92 16.56
CA LEU A 354 -3.76 13.35 17.52
C LEU A 354 -5.22 13.70 17.18
N HIS A 355 -5.46 14.89 16.64
CA HIS A 355 -6.79 15.33 16.21
C HIS A 355 -7.03 15.17 14.70
N GLY A 356 -6.19 14.38 14.03
CA GLY A 356 -6.32 14.06 12.61
C GLY A 356 -6.08 15.24 11.67
N GLY A 357 -5.23 16.18 12.08
CA GLY A 357 -4.68 17.22 11.20
C GLY A 357 -3.41 16.74 10.51
N VAL A 358 -3.16 17.30 9.33
CA VAL A 358 -1.93 17.12 8.56
C VAL A 358 -1.02 18.31 8.81
N CYS A 359 0.22 18.02 9.19
CA CYS A 359 1.25 19.04 9.33
C CYS A 359 1.79 19.42 7.95
N ASP A 360 1.57 20.67 7.54
CA ASP A 360 2.24 21.26 6.39
C ASP A 360 3.16 22.39 6.86
N ASN A 361 4.45 22.08 6.98
CA ASN A 361 5.51 23.02 7.33
C ASN A 361 5.18 23.91 8.55
N GLY A 362 4.93 23.30 9.71
CA GLY A 362 4.61 23.99 10.96
C GLY A 362 3.17 24.51 11.06
N LYS A 363 2.39 24.45 9.97
CA LYS A 363 0.96 24.76 9.97
C LYS A 363 0.16 23.46 10.05
N CYS A 364 -0.62 23.31 11.10
CA CYS A 364 -1.55 22.19 11.22
C CYS A 364 -2.84 22.48 10.45
N GLU A 365 -3.02 21.82 9.31
CA GLU A 365 -4.23 21.89 8.50
C GLU A 365 -5.13 20.70 8.80
N PHE A 366 -6.45 20.91 8.75
CA PHE A 366 -7.43 19.87 9.02
C PHE A 366 -8.31 19.77 7.79
N ARG A 367 -7.98 18.91 6.83
CA ARG A 367 -8.85 18.69 5.67
C ARG A 367 -9.84 17.59 5.97
N CYS A 368 -10.96 17.60 5.26
CA CYS A 368 -11.96 16.58 5.36
C CYS A 368 -11.48 15.32 4.63
N SER A 369 -10.86 15.52 3.47
CA SER A 369 -10.23 14.48 2.65
C SER A 369 -9.09 13.73 3.34
N ASP A 370 -8.50 14.28 4.41
CA ASP A 370 -7.48 13.60 5.23
C ASP A 370 -8.04 12.33 5.89
N TYR A 371 -9.35 12.27 6.17
CA TYR A 371 -10.01 11.03 6.55
C TYR A 371 -10.47 10.29 5.30
N ALA A 372 -9.89 9.12 5.06
CA ALA A 372 -10.21 8.29 3.90
C ALA A 372 -11.74 8.12 3.73
N GLY A 373 -12.26 8.67 2.65
CA GLY A 373 -13.68 8.60 2.31
C GLY A 373 -14.61 9.64 2.93
N TYR A 374 -14.07 10.63 3.63
CA TYR A 374 -14.84 11.77 4.09
C TYR A 374 -14.86 12.84 2.99
N THR A 375 -15.99 13.54 2.89
CA THR A 375 -16.17 14.68 1.99
C THR A 375 -17.03 15.73 2.68
N CYS A 376 -16.93 16.97 2.23
CA CYS A 376 -17.83 18.03 2.66
C CYS A 376 -19.22 17.80 2.04
N GLN A 377 -20.21 17.57 2.89
CA GLN A 377 -21.59 17.25 2.52
C GLN A 377 -22.54 18.27 3.12
N LYS A 378 -23.65 18.58 2.44
CA LYS A 378 -24.63 19.52 2.96
C LYS A 378 -25.26 19.00 4.26
N GLY A 379 -25.53 19.88 5.22
CA GLY A 379 -26.20 19.52 6.48
C GLY A 379 -27.53 18.79 6.22
N SER A 380 -28.28 19.24 5.22
CA SER A 380 -29.53 18.60 4.76
C SER A 380 -29.38 17.15 4.28
N THR A 381 -28.22 16.75 3.72
CA THR A 381 -28.01 15.38 3.24
C THR A 381 -27.63 14.43 4.36
N ILE A 382 -26.93 14.92 5.39
CA ILE A 382 -26.48 14.09 6.51
C ILE A 382 -27.47 14.07 7.69
N LEU A 383 -28.34 15.08 7.79
CA LEU A 383 -29.37 15.21 8.82
C LEU A 383 -30.17 13.91 9.08
N PRO A 384 -30.65 13.16 8.07
CA PRO A 384 -31.44 11.95 8.31
C PRO A 384 -30.66 10.83 9.01
N SER A 385 -29.33 10.84 8.93
CA SER A 385 -28.46 9.82 9.51
C SER A 385 -27.98 10.18 10.92
N LEU A 386 -28.12 11.44 11.35
CA LEU A 386 -27.55 11.97 12.59
C LEU A 386 -28.64 12.58 13.48
N SER A 387 -29.48 11.72 14.04
CA SER A 387 -30.61 12.08 14.89
C SER A 387 -30.21 12.89 16.13
N MET A 388 -29.05 12.59 16.73
CA MET A 388 -28.52 13.34 17.86
C MET A 388 -28.12 14.76 17.45
N CYS A 389 -27.67 14.99 16.21
CA CYS A 389 -27.26 16.32 15.77
C CYS A 389 -28.36 17.10 15.05
N HIS A 390 -29.60 16.62 15.10
CA HIS A 390 -30.74 17.24 14.41
C HIS A 390 -30.86 18.74 14.67
N ASP A 391 -30.82 19.16 15.94
CA ASP A 391 -31.02 20.57 16.34
C ASP A 391 -29.88 21.49 15.87
N VAL A 392 -28.69 20.93 15.66
CA VAL A 392 -27.50 21.63 15.15
C VAL A 392 -27.58 21.72 13.64
N LEU A 393 -27.87 20.60 12.97
CA LEU A 393 -27.85 20.48 11.52
C LEU A 393 -29.03 21.18 10.83
N VAL A 394 -30.22 21.20 11.45
CA VAL A 394 -31.38 21.94 10.90
C VAL A 394 -31.11 23.44 10.82
N ARG A 395 -30.32 23.98 11.75
CA ARG A 395 -29.98 25.41 11.76
C ARG A 395 -28.93 25.79 10.72
N ASP A 396 -28.26 24.79 10.13
CA ASP A 396 -27.18 24.94 9.17
C ASP A 396 -27.34 23.97 7.99
N SER A 397 -28.59 23.79 7.51
CA SER A 397 -28.92 22.78 6.50
C SER A 397 -28.23 22.98 5.15
N ASP A 398 -27.87 24.23 4.85
CA ASP A 398 -27.15 24.65 3.64
C ASP A 398 -25.63 24.66 3.83
N GLY A 399 -25.16 24.63 5.10
CA GLY A 399 -23.75 24.50 5.43
C GLY A 399 -23.20 23.15 4.99
N GLN A 400 -21.90 23.13 4.65
CA GLN A 400 -21.21 21.88 4.38
C GLN A 400 -20.51 21.40 5.66
N HIS A 401 -20.59 20.10 5.92
CA HIS A 401 -20.00 19.43 7.06
C HIS A 401 -19.15 18.26 6.59
N CYS A 402 -18.03 18.06 7.26
CA CYS A 402 -17.17 16.93 6.98
C CYS A 402 -17.81 15.65 7.53
N ALA A 403 -18.11 14.72 6.63
CA ALA A 403 -18.77 13.46 6.98
C ALA A 403 -18.41 12.35 5.96
N PRO A 404 -18.51 11.06 6.35
CA PRO A 404 -18.32 9.95 5.43
C PRO A 404 -19.27 10.06 4.24
N SER A 405 -18.74 10.01 3.02
CA SER A 405 -19.57 10.08 1.82
C SER A 405 -20.34 8.79 1.54
N GLU A 406 -20.03 7.70 2.24
CA GLU A 406 -20.74 6.43 2.15
C GLU A 406 -21.82 6.35 3.23
N LEU A 407 -23.06 6.10 2.81
CA LEU A 407 -24.22 6.10 3.70
C LEU A 407 -24.12 5.07 4.83
N SER A 408 -23.54 3.89 4.55
CA SER A 408 -23.38 2.81 5.53
C SER A 408 -22.49 3.22 6.72
N ILE A 409 -21.41 3.96 6.44
CA ILE A 409 -20.47 4.49 7.43
C ILE A 409 -21.09 5.71 8.13
N LEU A 410 -21.76 6.59 7.37
CA LEU A 410 -22.45 7.75 7.92
C LEU A 410 -23.51 7.35 8.97
N GLN A 411 -24.26 6.28 8.71
CA GLN A 411 -25.25 5.74 9.64
C GLN A 411 -24.64 5.18 10.95
N GLN A 412 -23.35 4.84 10.93
CA GLN A 412 -22.61 4.37 12.12
C GLN A 412 -21.94 5.50 12.88
N LEU A 413 -21.72 6.66 12.25
CA LEU A 413 -21.01 7.80 12.82
C LEU A 413 -21.59 8.24 14.17
N GLU A 414 -22.92 8.19 14.30
CA GLU A 414 -23.59 8.54 15.56
C GLU A 414 -23.18 7.61 16.70
N ALA A 415 -23.29 6.29 16.49
CA ALA A 415 -22.98 5.30 17.52
C ALA A 415 -21.48 5.20 17.85
N VAL A 416 -20.60 5.36 16.85
CA VAL A 416 -19.16 5.09 16.97
C VAL A 416 -18.37 6.34 17.36
N VAL A 417 -18.84 7.54 17.01
CA VAL A 417 -18.10 8.80 17.25
C VAL A 417 -18.89 9.76 18.13
N LEU A 418 -20.12 10.11 17.75
CA LEU A 418 -20.90 11.12 18.46
C LEU A 418 -21.29 10.69 19.88
N VAL A 419 -21.81 9.47 20.04
CA VAL A 419 -22.23 8.95 21.35
C VAL A 419 -21.04 8.84 22.32
N PRO A 420 -19.88 8.28 21.95
CA PRO A 420 -18.69 8.30 22.80
C PRO A 420 -18.22 9.72 23.15
N ASN A 421 -18.22 10.65 22.20
CA ASN A 421 -17.82 12.04 22.46
C ASN A 421 -18.79 12.74 23.42
N TYR A 422 -20.09 12.57 23.23
CA TYR A 422 -21.12 13.06 24.17
C TYR A 422 -20.91 12.47 25.57
N ASN A 423 -20.71 11.16 25.69
CA ASN A 423 -20.51 10.51 26.99
C ASN A 423 -19.23 10.98 27.70
N ARG A 424 -18.14 11.28 26.96
CA ARG A 424 -16.91 11.86 27.53
C ARG A 424 -17.12 13.28 28.05
N LEU A 425 -17.96 14.07 27.38
CA LEU A 425 -18.31 15.42 27.79
C LEU A 425 -19.31 15.45 28.96
N MET A 426 -19.98 14.34 29.26
CA MET A 426 -20.87 14.26 30.41
C MET A 426 -20.07 13.98 31.70
N PRO A 427 -20.11 14.86 32.72
CA PRO A 427 -19.39 14.65 33.96
C PRO A 427 -19.91 13.42 34.72
N SER A 428 -19.01 12.53 35.17
CA SER A 428 -19.39 11.37 35.99
C SER A 428 -19.51 11.75 37.48
N GLY A 429 -20.70 11.56 38.07
CA GLY A 429 -20.93 11.54 39.53
C GLY A 429 -21.19 12.88 40.24
N ARG A 430 -22.44 13.36 40.27
CA ARG A 430 -22.91 14.42 41.21
C ARG A 430 -24.32 14.14 41.77
N THR A 431 -24.56 14.60 43.00
CA THR A 431 -25.72 14.33 43.88
C THR A 431 -27.03 15.04 43.50
N PHE A 432 -28.15 14.49 44.00
CA PHE A 432 -29.59 14.73 43.78
C PHE A 432 -30.12 16.20 43.78
N LEU A 433 -29.30 17.23 44.03
CA LEU A 433 -29.71 18.63 44.19
C LEU A 433 -29.64 19.50 42.92
N ASN A 434 -29.34 18.93 41.74
CA ASN A 434 -29.06 19.70 40.52
C ASN A 434 -29.86 19.25 39.28
N PHE A 435 -31.16 18.94 39.44
CA PHE A 435 -31.99 18.44 38.33
C PHE A 435 -32.11 19.43 37.15
N PHE A 436 -32.19 20.74 37.40
CA PHE A 436 -32.27 21.78 36.36
C PHE A 436 -30.91 22.08 35.68
N ASN A 437 -29.80 22.02 36.42
CA ASN A 437 -28.46 22.17 35.84
C ASN A 437 -28.06 21.00 34.93
N ASN A 438 -28.65 19.82 35.13
CA ASN A 438 -28.34 18.62 34.36
C ASN A 438 -28.87 18.68 32.92
N ALA A 439 -30.05 19.28 32.72
CA ALA A 439 -30.64 19.43 31.37
C ALA A 439 -29.85 20.44 30.51
N ASN A 440 -29.40 21.54 31.12
CA ASN A 440 -28.58 22.56 30.44
C ASN A 440 -27.20 22.02 30.07
N CYS A 441 -26.55 21.29 30.99
CA CYS A 441 -25.27 20.64 30.69
C CYS A 441 -25.42 19.57 29.60
N ALA A 442 -26.44 18.71 29.67
CA ALA A 442 -26.69 17.69 28.64
C ALA A 442 -26.92 18.31 27.25
N ALA A 443 -27.67 19.40 27.17
CA ALA A 443 -27.88 20.12 25.91
C ALA A 443 -26.58 20.75 25.37
N ALA A 444 -25.78 21.37 26.24
CA ALA A 444 -24.49 21.96 25.87
C ALA A 444 -23.46 20.89 25.42
N ALA A 445 -23.37 19.78 26.17
CA ALA A 445 -22.52 18.64 25.84
C ALA A 445 -22.92 18.00 24.50
N LYS A 446 -24.22 17.87 24.23
CA LYS A 446 -24.75 17.35 22.97
C LYS A 446 -24.35 18.24 21.79
N ARG A 447 -24.51 19.57 21.90
CA ARG A 447 -24.10 20.52 20.84
C ARG A 447 -22.61 20.46 20.58
N LEU A 448 -21.80 20.49 21.64
CA LEU A 448 -20.35 20.42 21.52
C LEU A 448 -19.87 19.10 20.90
N ALA A 449 -20.45 17.96 21.32
CA ALA A 449 -20.17 16.66 20.71
C ALA A 449 -20.46 16.65 19.21
N CYS A 450 -21.57 17.26 18.78
CA CYS A 450 -21.89 17.43 17.37
C CYS A 450 -20.85 18.28 16.64
N TRP A 451 -20.54 19.49 17.12
CA TRP A 451 -19.58 20.37 16.44
C TRP A 451 -18.18 19.77 16.34
N ILE A 452 -17.75 19.00 17.34
CA ILE A 452 -16.47 18.27 17.30
C ILE A 452 -16.50 17.14 16.26
N SER A 453 -17.61 16.41 16.16
CA SER A 453 -17.67 15.19 15.34
C SER A 453 -18.04 15.44 13.87
N ILE A 454 -18.71 16.56 13.58
CA ILE A 454 -19.14 16.96 12.23
C ILE A 454 -18.83 18.45 11.99
N GLN A 455 -17.53 18.76 11.98
CA GLN A 455 -17.03 20.11 11.72
C GLN A 455 -17.54 20.64 10.38
N ARG A 456 -17.87 21.93 10.34
CA ARG A 456 -18.17 22.62 9.08
C ARG A 456 -16.95 22.63 8.18
N CYS A 457 -17.18 22.63 6.88
CA CYS A 457 -16.15 22.94 5.91
C CYS A 457 -16.16 24.42 5.55
N ASP A 458 -15.01 24.92 5.09
CA ASP A 458 -14.88 26.24 4.48
C ASP A 458 -15.43 26.27 3.04
N GLU A 459 -15.33 27.42 2.39
CA GLU A 459 -15.85 27.63 1.03
C GLU A 459 -15.09 26.84 -0.04
N ASP A 460 -13.85 26.43 0.25
CA ASP A 460 -13.02 25.60 -0.63
C ASP A 460 -13.49 24.13 -0.67
N GLY A 461 -14.40 23.74 0.23
CA GLY A 461 -15.08 22.44 0.20
C GLY A 461 -14.22 21.27 0.68
N ASP A 462 -13.14 21.54 1.40
CA ASP A 462 -12.29 20.51 2.00
C ASP A 462 -11.71 20.89 3.36
N ASN A 463 -11.41 22.16 3.68
CA ASN A 463 -10.84 22.47 4.98
C ASN A 463 -11.93 22.46 6.06
N ARG A 464 -11.66 21.77 7.17
CA ARG A 464 -12.52 21.73 8.35
C ARG A 464 -12.30 22.98 9.20
N LEU A 465 -13.38 23.68 9.46
CA LEU A 465 -13.42 24.80 10.38
C LEU A 465 -13.36 24.28 11.83
N ARG A 466 -12.42 24.80 12.61
CA ARG A 466 -12.31 24.52 14.05
C ARG A 466 -13.62 24.84 14.77
N VAL A 467 -13.86 24.19 15.91
CA VAL A 467 -15.01 24.52 16.76
C VAL A 467 -14.80 25.89 17.39
N CYS A 468 -15.83 26.70 17.52
CA CYS A 468 -15.68 28.02 18.13
C CYS A 468 -15.19 27.90 19.59
N TYR A 469 -14.15 28.65 19.98
CA TYR A 469 -13.74 28.91 21.36
C TYR A 469 -14.94 29.21 22.25
N SER A 470 -15.86 30.07 21.78
CA SER A 470 -17.06 30.43 22.53
C SER A 470 -18.03 29.24 22.76
N ALA A 471 -18.06 28.26 21.87
CA ALA A 471 -18.83 27.04 22.08
C ALA A 471 -18.25 26.18 23.21
N CYS A 472 -16.92 26.12 23.33
CA CYS A 472 -16.23 25.46 24.43
C CYS A 472 -16.51 26.17 25.78
N GLU A 473 -16.44 27.51 25.82
CA GLU A 473 -16.75 28.28 27.04
C GLU A 473 -18.19 28.08 27.51
N LEU A 474 -19.15 28.05 26.58
CA LEU A 474 -20.56 27.79 26.89
C LEU A 474 -20.75 26.40 27.52
N TYR A 475 -20.06 25.39 27.00
CA TYR A 475 -20.05 24.06 27.59
C TYR A 475 -19.44 24.06 29.00
N ASN A 476 -18.24 24.63 29.18
CA ASN A 476 -17.59 24.71 30.49
C ASN A 476 -18.46 25.41 31.52
N THR A 477 -19.13 26.49 31.13
CA THR A 477 -20.06 27.24 31.99
C THR A 477 -21.29 26.41 32.34
N ALA A 478 -21.93 25.78 31.36
CA ALA A 478 -23.15 24.99 31.56
C ALA A 478 -22.91 23.72 32.40
N CYS A 479 -21.74 23.10 32.26
CA CYS A 479 -21.40 21.84 32.92
C CYS A 479 -20.51 21.99 34.16
N GLY A 480 -19.94 23.17 34.42
CA GLY A 480 -18.91 23.36 35.44
C GLY A 480 -17.67 22.51 35.16
N ALA A 481 -17.30 22.37 33.88
CA ALA A 481 -16.18 21.58 33.38
C ALA A 481 -14.93 22.45 33.17
N GLY A 482 -13.78 21.80 33.03
CA GLY A 482 -12.47 22.45 32.79
C GLY A 482 -11.84 22.01 31.47
N LEU A 483 -12.63 21.96 30.38
CA LEU A 483 -12.08 21.68 29.06
C LEU A 483 -11.15 22.81 28.64
N ASP A 484 -9.96 22.49 28.12
CA ASP A 484 -9.02 23.48 27.65
C ASP A 484 -9.47 24.06 26.30
N CYS A 485 -10.17 25.20 26.35
CA CYS A 485 -10.62 25.89 25.16
C CYS A 485 -9.47 26.57 24.39
N SER A 486 -8.26 26.63 24.96
CA SER A 486 -7.10 27.21 24.28
C SER A 486 -6.42 26.25 23.30
N ASP A 487 -6.80 24.97 23.30
CA ASP A 487 -6.32 23.96 22.35
C ASP A 487 -6.64 24.37 20.91
N GLN A 488 -5.63 24.93 20.27
CA GLN A 488 -5.66 25.43 18.91
C GLN A 488 -5.84 24.33 17.89
N THR A 489 -5.71 23.05 18.23
CA THR A 489 -5.91 21.95 17.30
C THR A 489 -7.38 21.59 17.14
N LEU A 490 -8.23 21.93 18.12
CA LEU A 490 -9.67 21.67 18.09
C LEU A 490 -10.53 22.95 18.05
N PHE A 491 -10.11 23.99 18.76
CA PHE A 491 -10.86 25.24 18.91
C PHE A 491 -10.23 26.42 18.17
N SER A 492 -11.05 27.35 17.69
CA SER A 492 -10.58 28.62 17.11
C SER A 492 -9.97 29.55 18.17
N LYS A 493 -9.32 30.64 17.74
CA LYS A 493 -8.93 31.72 18.67
C LYS A 493 -10.10 32.64 18.96
N ARG A 494 -10.19 33.10 20.21
CA ARG A 494 -11.13 34.14 20.61
C ARG A 494 -11.03 35.40 19.75
N GLU A 495 -9.80 35.84 19.47
CA GLU A 495 -9.54 37.05 18.66
C GLU A 495 -9.96 36.89 17.19
N GLU A 496 -9.90 35.67 16.66
CA GLU A 496 -10.32 35.37 15.28
C GLU A 496 -11.85 35.40 15.18
N GLU A 497 -12.55 34.84 16.17
CA GLU A 497 -14.01 34.95 16.26
C GLU A 497 -14.48 36.40 16.38
N GLU A 498 -13.81 37.22 17.19
CA GLU A 498 -14.12 38.65 17.33
C GLU A 498 -13.92 39.43 16.02
N LYS A 499 -13.04 38.95 15.14
CA LYS A 499 -12.83 39.48 13.78
C LYS A 499 -13.76 38.87 12.73
N GLY A 500 -14.68 37.97 13.13
CA GLY A 500 -15.65 37.35 12.25
C GLY A 500 -15.11 36.20 11.41
N VAL A 501 -13.97 35.60 11.78
CA VAL A 501 -13.45 34.40 11.11
C VAL A 501 -14.43 33.23 11.34
N PRO A 502 -14.87 32.52 10.29
CA PRO A 502 -15.81 31.41 10.42
C PRO A 502 -15.27 30.26 11.27
N CYS A 503 -16.14 29.69 12.12
CA CYS A 503 -15.86 28.50 12.91
C CYS A 503 -17.12 27.61 13.02
N THR A 504 -16.95 26.34 13.38
CA THR A 504 -18.06 25.42 13.61
C THR A 504 -18.80 25.80 14.89
N GLY A 505 -20.12 26.07 14.79
CA GLY A 505 -20.94 26.58 15.90
C GLY A 505 -21.07 28.11 15.92
N TYR A 506 -20.55 28.81 14.90
CA TYR A 506 -20.64 30.26 14.78
C TYR A 506 -22.11 30.70 14.66
N GLY A 507 -22.57 31.57 15.57
CA GLY A 507 -23.93 32.14 15.55
C GLY A 507 -24.86 31.82 16.73
N GLU A 508 -24.51 30.89 17.63
CA GLU A 508 -25.34 30.63 18.84
C GLU A 508 -25.40 31.82 19.82
N LYS A 509 -24.50 32.81 19.71
CA LYS A 509 -24.51 34.05 20.51
C LYS A 509 -25.71 34.98 20.23
N LYS A 510 -26.47 34.81 19.15
CA LYS A 510 -27.58 35.73 18.82
C LYS A 510 -28.88 35.49 19.60
N SER A 511 -28.94 34.50 20.51
CA SER A 511 -30.19 34.12 21.20
C SER A 511 -30.08 34.10 22.73
N SER A 512 -29.34 35.02 23.35
CA SER A 512 -29.41 35.24 24.81
C SER A 512 -30.13 36.53 25.22
N TRP A 513 -30.85 37.17 24.29
CA TRP A 513 -31.75 38.29 24.57
C TRP A 513 -33.08 38.02 23.87
N ILE A 514 -33.99 37.36 24.57
CA ILE A 514 -35.45 37.55 24.64
C ILE A 514 -35.95 36.72 25.82
#